data_AF-A0A2G8T7G4-F1
#
_entry.id   AF-A0A2G8T7G4-F1
#
_cell.length_a   1.000
_cell.length_b   1.000
_cell.length_c   1.000
_cell.angle_alpha   90.00
_cell.angle_beta   90.00
_cell.angle_gamma   90.00
#
_symmetry.space_group_name_H-M   'P 1'
#
loop_
_entity.id
_entity.type
_entity.pdbx_description
1 polymer ?
#
loop_
_entity_poly.entity_id
_entity_poly.type
_entity_poly.pdbx_seq_one_letter_code
_entity_poly.pdbx_strand_id
1 'polypeptide(L)'
;MPNAATAFADAVRKFYNAHPDGNYYNDILSSDIPADASWGIHRPDPELALDVILISSGLGDGVYTAYWGLGADGVPVELVLDFQLFDERGSIFRKV
;
A
#
# COMPACT_ATOMS: atom_id res chain seq x y z
N MET A 1 4.99 19.86 1.45
CA MET A 1 3.58 19.44 1.43
C MET A 1 3.57 17.92 1.58
N PRO A 2 2.68 17.34 2.38
CA PRO A 2 2.57 15.88 2.49
C PRO A 2 2.19 15.29 1.13
N ASN A 3 2.79 14.15 0.78
CA ASN A 3 2.34 13.28 -0.29
C ASN A 3 1.57 12.08 0.29
N ALA A 4 0.94 11.28 -0.57
CA ALA A 4 0.12 10.15 -0.14
C ALA A 4 0.87 9.15 0.76
N ALA A 5 2.16 8.89 0.48
CA ALA A 5 2.98 8.01 1.30
C ALA A 5 3.21 8.57 2.71
N THR A 6 3.55 9.86 2.83
CA THR A 6 3.72 10.52 4.14
C THR A 6 2.40 10.62 4.91
N ALA A 7 1.28 10.89 4.22
CA ALA A 7 -0.04 10.94 4.83
C ALA A 7 -0.46 9.57 5.38
N PHE A 8 -0.20 8.49 4.62
CA PHE A 8 -0.44 7.13 5.07
C PHE A 8 0.41 6.75 6.28
N ALA A 9 1.72 7.02 6.25
CA ALA A 9 2.60 6.76 7.38
C ALA A 9 2.17 7.53 8.65
N ASP A 10 1.72 8.78 8.50
CA ASP A 10 1.21 9.57 9.61
C ASP A 10 -0.12 9.03 10.16
N ALA A 11 -1.03 8.56 9.30
CA ALA A 11 -2.28 7.94 9.72
C ALA A 11 -2.03 6.65 10.55
N VAL A 12 -1.16 5.77 10.05
CA VAL A 12 -0.73 4.55 10.76
C VAL A 12 -0.12 4.89 12.12
N ARG A 13 0.78 5.87 12.15
CA ARG A 13 1.42 6.33 13.41
C ARG A 13 0.41 6.87 14.40
N LYS A 14 -0.51 7.73 13.95
CA LYS A 14 -1.58 8.30 14.81
C LYS A 14 -2.47 7.18 15.39
N PHE A 15 -2.82 6.20 14.57
CA PHE A 15 -3.60 5.04 15.01
C PHE A 15 -2.90 4.27 16.11
N TYR A 16 -1.65 3.82 15.91
CA TYR A 16 -0.95 3.01 16.92
C TYR A 16 -0.62 3.79 18.20
N ASN A 17 -0.47 5.11 18.12
CA ASN A 17 -0.35 5.94 19.32
C ASN A 17 -1.65 5.97 20.15
N ALA A 18 -2.82 5.90 19.51
CA ALA A 18 -4.12 5.91 20.17
C ALA A 18 -4.63 4.49 20.54
N HIS A 19 -4.22 3.48 19.77
CA HIS A 19 -4.66 2.09 19.86
C HIS A 19 -3.43 1.15 19.81
N PRO A 20 -2.62 1.11 20.89
CA PRO A 20 -1.37 0.36 20.90
C PRO A 20 -1.55 -1.16 20.67
N ASP A 21 -2.69 -1.71 21.10
CA ASP A 21 -3.05 -3.12 20.89
C ASP A 21 -3.97 -3.34 19.68
N GLY A 22 -4.28 -2.27 18.91
CA GLY A 22 -5.14 -2.34 17.74
C GLY A 22 -4.45 -2.95 16.51
N ASN A 23 -5.21 -3.20 15.46
CA ASN A 23 -4.68 -3.68 14.19
C ASN A 23 -5.17 -2.77 13.06
N TYR A 24 -4.30 -1.89 12.56
CA TYR A 24 -4.68 -0.91 11.55
C TYR A 24 -5.26 -1.54 10.28
N TYR A 25 -4.78 -2.73 9.91
CA TYR A 25 -5.34 -3.46 8.78
C TYR A 25 -6.78 -3.89 9.05
N ASN A 26 -7.03 -4.62 10.15
CA ASN A 26 -8.38 -5.11 10.47
C ASN A 26 -9.35 -3.97 10.76
N ASP A 27 -8.92 -2.98 11.52
CA ASP A 27 -9.78 -1.95 12.09
C ASP A 27 -10.10 -0.83 11.09
N ILE A 28 -9.23 -0.60 10.10
CA ILE A 28 -9.36 0.48 9.12
C ILE A 28 -9.37 -0.08 7.70
N LEU A 29 -8.25 -0.67 7.25
CA LEU A 29 -8.02 -0.95 5.83
C LEU A 29 -8.91 -2.07 5.27
N SER A 30 -9.28 -3.06 6.07
CA SER A 30 -10.04 -4.22 5.63
C SER A 30 -11.42 -3.85 5.06
N SER A 31 -11.99 -2.74 5.55
CA SER A 31 -13.28 -2.23 5.09
C SER A 31 -13.21 -1.55 3.71
N ASP A 32 -12.02 -1.09 3.30
CA ASP A 32 -11.79 -0.42 2.02
C ASP A 32 -11.44 -1.39 0.88
N ILE A 33 -11.23 -2.68 1.19
CA ILE A 33 -11.00 -3.74 0.21
C ILE A 33 -12.32 -4.51 0.04
N PRO A 34 -13.00 -4.41 -1.13
CA PRO A 34 -14.21 -5.17 -1.39
C PRO A 34 -13.99 -6.67 -1.19
N ALA A 35 -15.00 -7.37 -0.67
CA ALA A 35 -14.89 -8.79 -0.30
C ALA A 35 -14.56 -9.72 -1.49
N ASP A 36 -14.86 -9.28 -2.71
CA ASP A 36 -14.60 -9.96 -3.97
C ASP A 36 -13.41 -9.38 -4.76
N ALA A 37 -12.64 -8.46 -4.15
CA ALA A 37 -11.51 -7.79 -4.77
C ALA A 37 -10.18 -8.10 -4.08
N SER A 38 -9.11 -8.10 -4.87
CA SER A 38 -7.72 -8.18 -4.37
C SER A 38 -7.09 -6.80 -4.15
N TRP A 39 -7.86 -5.71 -4.32
CA TRP A 39 -7.36 -4.35 -4.17
C TRP A 39 -8.49 -3.38 -3.79
N GLY A 40 -8.11 -2.21 -3.28
CA GLY A 40 -9.02 -1.15 -2.87
C GLY A 40 -8.34 0.22 -2.93
N ILE A 41 -9.10 1.29 -2.66
CA ILE A 41 -8.58 2.65 -2.56
C ILE A 41 -8.84 3.13 -1.13
N HIS A 42 -7.79 3.57 -0.45
CA HIS A 42 -7.88 4.13 0.89
C HIS A 42 -7.47 5.59 0.88
N ARG A 43 -8.18 6.42 1.65
CA ARG A 43 -7.83 7.82 1.88
C ARG A 43 -7.35 7.97 3.33
N PRO A 44 -6.04 8.10 3.58
CA PRO A 44 -5.50 8.07 4.94
C PRO A 44 -5.90 9.28 5.79
N ASP A 45 -6.15 10.40 5.13
CA ASP A 45 -6.64 11.62 5.76
C ASP A 45 -7.79 12.17 4.90
N PRO A 46 -9.04 12.20 5.41
CA PRO A 46 -10.19 12.65 4.64
C PRO A 46 -10.13 14.14 4.27
N GLU A 47 -9.29 14.93 4.94
CA GLU A 47 -9.08 16.35 4.62
C GLU A 47 -8.03 16.55 3.52
N LEU A 48 -7.23 15.52 3.21
CA LEU A 48 -6.24 15.56 2.14
C LEU A 48 -6.76 14.80 0.91
N ALA A 49 -6.68 15.44 -0.26
CA ALA A 49 -6.98 14.80 -1.54
C ALA A 49 -5.83 13.86 -1.98
N LEU A 50 -5.48 12.89 -1.13
CA LEU A 50 -4.36 11.97 -1.29
C LEU A 50 -4.84 10.53 -1.10
N ASP A 51 -4.95 9.80 -2.20
CA ASP A 51 -5.40 8.40 -2.20
C ASP A 51 -4.21 7.44 -2.29
N VAL A 52 -4.37 6.27 -1.66
CA VAL A 52 -3.44 5.14 -1.80
C VAL A 52 -4.17 3.92 -2.32
N ILE A 53 -3.52 3.16 -3.20
CA ILE A 53 -4.03 1.86 -3.67
C ILE A 53 -3.58 0.80 -2.66
N LEU A 54 -4.53 0.04 -2.15
CA LEU A 54 -4.30 -1.14 -1.32
C LEU A 54 -4.34 -2.37 -2.21
N ILE A 55 -3.40 -3.31 -2.02
CA ILE A 55 -3.38 -4.58 -2.75
C ILE A 55 -3.20 -5.71 -1.76
N SER A 56 -4.17 -6.61 -1.72
CA SER A 56 -4.10 -7.88 -0.99
C SER A 56 -3.33 -8.89 -1.84
N SER A 57 -2.04 -9.07 -1.53
CA SER A 57 -1.16 -10.01 -2.23
C SER A 57 -1.17 -11.41 -1.62
N GLY A 58 -1.74 -11.57 -0.41
CA GLY A 58 -1.77 -12.83 0.35
C GLY A 58 -0.41 -13.32 0.88
N LEU A 59 0.72 -12.78 0.40
CA LEU A 59 2.09 -13.18 0.74
C LEU A 59 2.90 -11.97 1.21
N GLY A 60 2.96 -11.80 2.54
CA GLY A 60 3.81 -10.85 3.23
C GLY A 60 3.20 -9.46 3.41
N ASP A 61 3.32 -8.93 4.63
CA ASP A 61 3.06 -7.53 4.94
C ASP A 61 4.29 -6.68 4.55
N GLY A 62 4.08 -5.52 3.93
CA GLY A 62 5.20 -4.65 3.53
C GLY A 62 4.80 -3.38 2.78
N VAL A 63 5.76 -2.47 2.67
CA VAL A 63 5.72 -1.32 1.76
C VAL A 63 6.50 -1.71 0.51
N TYR A 64 5.84 -1.67 -0.64
CA TYR A 64 6.42 -2.04 -1.93
C TYR A 64 6.61 -0.81 -2.81
N THR A 65 7.71 -0.78 -3.57
CA THR A 65 7.92 0.31 -4.52
C THR A 65 7.03 0.10 -5.74
N ALA A 66 6.30 1.15 -6.11
CA ALA A 66 5.52 1.19 -7.33
C ALA A 66 6.15 2.15 -8.34
N TYR A 67 6.15 1.75 -9.61
CA TYR A 67 6.73 2.50 -10.71
C TYR A 67 5.69 2.69 -11.82
N TRP A 68 5.58 3.90 -12.35
CA TRP A 68 4.78 4.17 -13.54
C TRP A 68 5.65 4.04 -14.79
N GLY A 69 5.30 3.10 -15.66
CA GLY A 69 5.79 3.06 -17.04
C GLY A 69 5.15 4.19 -17.83
N LEU A 70 5.98 4.99 -18.50
CA LEU A 70 5.51 6.10 -19.34
C LEU A 70 5.60 5.70 -20.82
N GLY A 71 4.58 6.08 -21.59
CA GLY A 71 4.58 5.98 -23.05
C GLY A 71 5.57 6.96 -23.69
N ALA A 72 5.72 6.89 -25.01
CA ALA A 72 6.61 7.77 -25.77
C ALA A 72 6.24 9.27 -25.67
N ASP A 73 5.00 9.56 -25.30
CA ASP A 73 4.44 10.89 -25.05
C ASP A 73 4.56 11.33 -23.57
N GLY A 74 5.14 10.50 -22.71
CA GLY A 74 5.26 10.77 -21.27
C GLY A 74 4.01 10.48 -20.46
N VAL A 75 2.97 9.90 -21.06
CA VAL A 75 1.72 9.55 -20.37
C VAL A 75 1.88 8.21 -19.64
N PRO A 76 1.41 8.06 -18.38
CA PRO A 76 1.42 6.77 -17.70
C PRO A 76 0.59 5.71 -18.44
N VAL A 77 1.19 4.55 -18.71
CA VAL A 77 0.55 3.43 -19.42
C VAL A 77 0.54 2.12 -18.62
N GLU A 78 1.42 1.99 -17.62
CA GLU A 78 1.56 0.77 -16.83
C GLU A 78 1.96 1.11 -15.39
N LEU A 79 1.43 0.38 -14.41
CA LEU A 79 1.88 0.41 -13.02
C LEU A 79 2.57 -0.92 -12.69
N VAL A 80 3.83 -0.87 -12.31
CA VAL A 80 4.61 -2.04 -11.90
C VAL A 80 4.88 -1.96 -10.40
N LEU A 81 4.60 -3.05 -9.69
CA LEU A 81 4.88 -3.20 -8.26
C LEU A 81 5.95 -4.26 -8.06
N ASP A 82 7.06 -3.89 -7.44
CA ASP A 82 8.08 -4.86 -7.02
C ASP A 82 7.75 -5.36 -5.62
N PHE A 83 7.18 -6.56 -5.55
CA PHE A 83 6.87 -7.23 -4.29
C PHE A 83 8.09 -7.81 -3.57
N GLN A 84 9.31 -7.63 -4.12
CA GLN A 84 10.57 -8.13 -3.57
C GLN A 84 10.51 -9.61 -3.17
N LEU A 85 9.76 -10.39 -3.95
CA LEU A 85 9.49 -11.80 -3.63
C LEU A 85 10.73 -12.68 -3.85
N PHE A 86 11.67 -12.24 -4.69
CA PHE A 86 12.80 -13.04 -5.14
C PHE A 86 14.14 -12.42 -4.71
N ASP A 87 15.09 -13.27 -4.30
CA ASP A 87 16.49 -12.85 -4.14
C ASP A 87 17.18 -12.71 -5.51
N GLU A 88 18.44 -12.27 -5.49
CA GLU A 88 19.28 -12.10 -6.69
C GLU A 88 19.45 -13.40 -7.50
N ARG A 89 19.10 -14.56 -6.91
CA ARG A 89 19.18 -15.90 -7.50
C ARG A 89 17.81 -16.45 -7.88
N GLY A 90 16.74 -15.65 -7.78
CA GLY A 90 15.38 -16.06 -8.13
C GLY A 90 14.69 -16.95 -7.08
N SER A 91 15.24 -17.06 -5.88
CA SER A 91 14.62 -17.85 -4.80
C SER A 91 13.57 -17.03 -4.05
N ILE A 92 12.42 -17.64 -3.74
CA ILE A 92 11.34 -16.95 -3.00
C ILE A 92 11.78 -16.69 -1.56
N PHE A 93 11.71 -15.44 -1.12
CA PHE A 93 11.82 -15.10 0.30
C PHE A 93 10.60 -15.61 1.06
N ARG A 94 10.81 -16.51 2.01
CA ARG A 94 9.83 -16.76 3.06
C ARG A 94 10.07 -15.72 4.15
N LYS A 95 9.32 -14.60 4.12
CA LYS A 95 9.27 -13.67 5.26
C LYS A 95 8.75 -14.48 6.46
N VAL A 96 9.57 -14.59 7.50
CA VAL A 96 9.25 -15.25 8.78
C VAL A 96 8.43 -14.28 9.62
#